data_AF-A0A828Y7R3-F1
#
_entry.id   AF-A0A828Y7R3-F1
#
_cell.length_a   1.000
_cell.length_b   1.000
_cell.length_c   1.000
_cell.angle_alpha   90.00
_cell.angle_beta   90.00
_cell.angle_gamma   90.00
#
_symmetry.space_group_name_H-M   'P 1'
#
loop_
_entity.id
_entity.type
_entity.pdbx_description
1 polymer ?
#
loop_
_entity_poly.entity_id
_entity_poly.type
_entity_poly.pdbx_seq_one_letter_code
_entity_poly.pdbx_strand_id
1 'polypeptide(L)' 'MGNEEGFTEFKKSPEDIWIDHCEEFLRRGWTPRRWKDLPDYLKTERMREYYVELKKRIEARDQEK' A
#
# COMPACT_ATOMS: atom_id res chain seq x y z
N MET A 1 -28.21 -19.49 9.08
CA MET A 1 -27.64 -18.45 8.20
C MET A 1 -26.25 -18.12 8.73
N GLY A 2 -25.32 -19.04 8.57
CA GLY A 2 -23.91 -18.81 8.89
C GLY A 2 -23.26 -18.31 7.61
N ASN A 3 -23.06 -17.00 7.51
CA ASN A 3 -22.18 -16.48 6.47
C ASN A 3 -20.77 -16.81 6.93
N GLU A 4 -20.31 -18.02 6.59
CA GLU A 4 -18.89 -18.34 6.56
C GLU A 4 -18.32 -17.55 5.39
N GLU A 5 -18.02 -16.28 5.66
CA GLU A 5 -17.32 -15.40 4.74
C GLU A 5 -16.04 -16.10 4.33
N GLY A 6 -15.98 -16.48 3.06
CA GLY A 6 -14.89 -17.23 2.47
C GLY A 6 -13.56 -16.55 2.79
N PHE A 7 -12.83 -17.17 3.70
CA PHE A 7 -11.39 -16.97 3.85
C PHE A 7 -10.75 -17.56 2.61
N THR A 8 -10.85 -16.84 1.50
CA THR A 8 -10.08 -17.14 0.30
C THR A 8 -8.64 -16.89 0.69
N GLU A 9 -7.98 -17.99 1.05
CA GLU A 9 -6.55 -18.12 1.30
C GLU A 9 -5.78 -17.88 -0.02
N PHE A 10 -5.97 -16.71 -0.63
CA PHE A 10 -4.95 -16.14 -1.47
C PHE A 10 -3.89 -15.67 -0.49
N LYS A 11 -2.79 -16.42 -0.42
CA LYS A 11 -1.57 -16.06 0.30
C LYS A 11 -1.04 -14.76 -0.30
N LYS A 12 -1.70 -13.63 0.00
CA LYS A 12 -1.30 -12.31 -0.47
C LYS A 12 0.10 -12.10 0.06
N SER A 13 1.04 -11.85 -0.86
CA SER A 13 2.39 -11.48 -0.47
C SER A 13 2.31 -10.29 0.50
N PRO A 14 3.22 -10.19 1.47
CA PRO A 14 3.24 -9.05 2.39
C PRO A 14 3.21 -7.71 1.65
N GLU A 15 3.82 -7.66 0.47
CA GLU A 15 3.78 -6.52 -0.46
C GLU A 15 2.36 -6.17 -0.88
N ASP A 16 1.55 -7.14 -1.33
CA ASP A 16 0.17 -6.93 -1.77
C ASP A 16 -0.70 -6.40 -0.63
N ILE A 17 -0.53 -6.92 0.58
CA ILE A 17 -1.20 -6.41 1.78
C ILE A 17 -0.80 -4.96 2.04
N TRP A 18 0.48 -4.63 1.85
CA TRP A 18 0.98 -3.27 2.06
C TRP A 18 0.52 -2.28 0.98
N ILE A 19 0.43 -2.71 -0.29
CA ILE A 19 -0.13 -1.90 -1.38
C ILE A 19 -1.58 -1.54 -1.05
N ASP A 20 -2.39 -2.54 -0.71
CA ASP A 20 -3.81 -2.37 -0.37
C ASP A 20 -3.98 -1.37 0.80
N HIS A 21 -3.14 -1.52 1.84
CA HIS A 21 -3.10 -0.59 2.96
C HIS A 21 -2.75 0.84 2.54
N CYS A 22 -1.73 1.02 1.67
CA CYS A 22 -1.33 2.33 1.18
C CYS A 22 -2.43 3.00 0.33
N GLU A 23 -3.11 2.23 -0.53
CA GLU A 23 -4.21 2.74 -1.35
C GLU A 23 -5.40 3.17 -0.49
N GLU A 24 -5.73 2.41 0.56
CA GLU A 24 -6.80 2.79 1.48
C GLU A 24 -6.46 4.08 2.24
N PHE A 25 -5.20 4.24 2.67
CA PHE A 25 -4.72 5.49 3.27
C PHE A 25 -4.86 6.66 2.31
N LEU A 26 -4.40 6.52 1.07
CA LEU A 26 -4.53 7.57 0.06
C LEU A 26 -5.99 7.94 -0.21
N ARG A 27 -6.89 6.94 -0.22
CA ARG A 27 -8.33 7.14 -0.40
C ARG A 27 -8.95 7.92 0.76
N ARG A 28 -8.48 7.69 1.99
CA ARG A 28 -8.84 8.45 3.19
C ARG A 28 -8.17 9.83 3.26
N GLY A 29 -7.29 10.17 2.30
CA GLY A 29 -6.53 11.41 2.29
C GLY A 29 -5.34 11.41 3.26
N TRP A 30 -4.95 10.23 3.74
CA TRP A 30 -3.80 10.05 4.62
C TRP A 30 -2.56 9.70 3.80
N THR A 31 -1.40 10.12 4.30
CA THR A 31 -0.12 9.78 3.67
C THR A 31 0.41 8.49 4.28
N PRO A 32 0.64 7.43 3.49
CA PRO A 32 1.26 6.19 3.99
C PRO A 32 2.66 6.44 4.56
N ARG A 33 3.14 5.52 5.41
CA ARG A 33 4.47 5.62 6.05
C ARG A 33 5.59 5.75 5.01
N ARG A 34 6.69 6.40 5.38
CA ARG A 34 7.86 6.57 4.51
C ARG A 34 8.58 5.23 4.28
N TRP A 35 9.21 5.07 3.11
CA TRP A 35 10.05 3.91 2.76
C TRP A 35 11.07 3.54 3.85
N LYS A 36 11.70 4.55 4.48
CA LYS A 36 12.70 4.35 5.52
C LYS A 36 12.14 3.69 6.79
N ASP A 37 10.86 3.89 7.04
CA ASP A 37 10.12 3.40 8.22
C ASP A 37 9.51 2.01 7.99
N LEU A 38 9.58 1.49 6.76
CA LEU A 38 9.13 0.14 6.47
C LEU A 38 10.07 -0.90 7.10
N PRO A 39 9.50 -2.03 7.55
CA PRO A 39 10.31 -3.16 7.96
C PRO A 39 11.00 -3.81 6.76
N ASP A 40 12.19 -4.36 6.98
CA ASP A 40 13.07 -4.87 5.91
C ASP A 40 12.46 -6.01 5.09
N TYR A 41 11.54 -6.79 5.65
CA TYR A 41 10.80 -7.83 4.90
C TYR A 41 9.88 -7.26 3.80
N LEU A 42 9.54 -5.97 3.87
CA LEU A 42 8.78 -5.24 2.85
C LEU A 42 9.67 -4.37 1.95
N LYS A 43 10.96 -4.21 2.25
CA LYS A 43 11.90 -3.44 1.43
C LYS A 43 12.38 -4.24 0.21
N THR A 44 11.45 -4.86 -0.50
CA THR A 44 11.72 -5.57 -1.75
C THR A 44 11.85 -4.58 -2.90
N GLU A 45 12.43 -5.03 -4.02
CA GLU A 45 12.59 -4.20 -5.22
C GLU A 45 11.24 -3.75 -5.77
N ARG A 46 10.25 -4.66 -5.81
CA ARG A 46 8.87 -4.36 -6.22
C ARG A 46 8.22 -3.28 -5.37
N MET A 47 8.41 -3.34 -4.05
CA MET A 47 7.88 -2.33 -3.13
C MET A 47 8.58 -0.97 -3.30
N ARG A 48 9.87 -0.98 -3.66
CA ARG A 48 10.64 0.24 -3.94
C ARG A 48 10.08 0.96 -5.17
N GLU A 49 9.81 0.21 -6.24
CA GLU A 49 9.16 0.74 -7.44
C GLU A 49 7.77 1.33 -7.11
N TYR A 50 6.96 0.60 -6.36
CA TYR A 50 5.66 1.08 -5.89
C TYR A 50 5.79 2.40 -5.13
N TYR A 51 6.76 2.53 -4.22
CA TYR A 51 6.98 3.78 -3.47
C TYR A 51 7.43 4.95 -4.34
N VAL A 52 8.17 4.71 -5.42
CA VAL A 52 8.54 5.75 -6.40
C VAL A 52 7.29 6.26 -7.12
N GLU A 53 6.42 5.36 -7.57
CA GLU A 53 5.14 5.73 -8.18
C GLU A 53 4.21 6.44 -7.18
N LEU A 54 4.13 5.93 -5.95
CA LEU A 54 3.35 6.50 -4.87
C LEU A 54 3.76 7.95 -4.58
N LYS A 55 5.08 8.21 -4.52
CA LYS A 55 5.62 9.57 -4.34
C LYS A 55 5.19 10.48 -5.48
N LYS A 56 5.32 10.03 -6.73
CA LYS A 56 4.87 10.80 -7.91
C LYS A 56 3.37 11.13 -7.84
N ARG A 57 2.52 10.17 -7.44
CA ARG A 57 1.08 10.38 -7.29
C ARG A 57 0.75 11.39 -6.19
N ILE A 58 1.44 11.33 -5.05
CA ILE A 58 1.26 12.28 -3.96
C ILE A 58 1.70 13.69 -4.40
N GLU A 59 2.86 13.81 -5.06
CA GLU A 59 3.35 15.10 -5.57
C GLU A 59 2.40 15.70 -6.62
N ALA A 60 1.89 14.88 -7.55
CA ALA A 60 0.91 15.33 -8.54
C ALA A 60 -0.40 15.82 -7.88
N ARG A 61 -0.89 15.09 -6.87
CA ARG A 61 -2.12 15.44 -6.14
C ARG A 61 -1.96 16.67 -5.25
N ASP A 62 -0.75 16.94 -4.76
CA ASP A 62 -0.41 18.17 -4.03
C ASP A 62 -0.36 19.39 -4.97
N GLN A 63 0.14 19.21 -6.20
CA GLN A 63 0.16 20.28 -7.22
C GLN A 63 -1.22 20.65 -7.79
N GLU A 64 -2.20 19.76 -7.71
CA GLU A 64 -3.59 20.04 -8.14
C GLU A 64 -4.43 20.80 -7.10
N LYS A 65 -3.85 21.16 -5.94
CA LYS A 65 -4.56 21.80 -4.82
C LYS A 65 -4.25 23.30 -4.70
#